data_AF-A0A1W1BHW3-F1
#
_entry.id   AF-A0A1W1BHW3-F1
#
_cell.length_a   1.000
_cell.length_b   1.000
_cell.length_c   1.000
_cell.angle_alpha   90.00
_cell.angle_beta   90.00
_cell.angle_gamma   90.00
#
_symmetry.space_group_name_H-M   'P 1'
#
loop_
_entity.id
_entity.type
_entity.pdbx_description
1 polymer ?
#
loop_
_entity_poly.entity_id
_entity_poly.type
_entity_poly.pdbx_seq_one_letter_code
_entity_poly.pdbx_strand_id
1 'polypeptide(L)'
;MTIRAKIASLFVVAMAISGCSIKGKPMVTYTISPNIKISKISKSPYRNSSIKISYPTNIKGKSSSSIYYSYSDMEEGVYQNASWGSSSSQLLTYSIIRALEQGGVFKSAIDYRSVANVDYTLESEVYEFYHKVRKDISLSVVSIRFDLIDSSTNELVKSKKFTYEISTDTTDAKGYVKATNRAIERLSRDLVKWLARR
;
A
#
# COMPACT_ATOMS: atom_id res chain seq x y z
N MET A 1 -45.03 15.59 50.02
CA MET A 1 -44.35 16.52 49.09
C MET A 1 -42.96 16.04 48.61
N THR A 2 -42.56 14.79 48.90
CA THR A 2 -41.20 14.26 48.65
C THR A 2 -41.08 13.40 47.39
N ILE A 3 -42.16 12.74 46.95
CA ILE A 3 -42.16 11.86 45.76
C ILE A 3 -42.13 12.66 44.45
N ARG A 4 -42.87 13.78 44.37
CA ARG A 4 -42.87 14.67 43.20
C ARG A 4 -41.50 15.32 42.95
N ALA A 5 -40.79 15.67 44.01
CA ALA A 5 -39.43 16.21 43.93
C ALA A 5 -38.40 15.16 43.46
N LYS A 6 -38.56 13.89 43.88
CA LYS A 6 -37.72 12.77 43.42
C LYS A 6 -37.95 12.43 41.94
N ILE A 7 -39.20 12.44 41.48
CA ILE A 7 -39.54 12.20 40.06
C ILE A 7 -39.03 13.34 39.18
N ALA A 8 -39.18 14.60 39.62
CA ALA A 8 -38.64 15.76 38.90
C ALA A 8 -37.11 15.71 38.79
N SER A 9 -36.41 15.31 39.86
CA SER A 9 -34.95 15.15 39.86
C SER A 9 -34.49 14.04 38.90
N LEU A 10 -35.20 12.91 38.85
CA LEU A 10 -34.91 11.82 37.92
C LEU A 10 -35.12 12.22 36.45
N PHE A 11 -36.12 13.06 36.16
CA PHE A 11 -36.40 13.56 34.81
C PHE A 11 -35.35 14.58 34.33
N VAL A 12 -34.83 15.42 35.22
CA VAL A 12 -33.76 16.38 34.93
C VAL A 12 -32.43 15.66 34.64
N VAL A 13 -32.13 14.60 35.39
CA VAL A 13 -30.93 13.76 35.12
C VAL A 13 -31.07 13.02 33.78
N ALA A 14 -32.26 12.54 33.41
CA ALA A 14 -32.50 11.88 32.13
C ALA A 14 -32.36 12.82 30.92
N MET A 15 -32.76 14.09 31.04
CA MET A 15 -32.55 15.12 30.00
C MET A 15 -31.09 15.58 29.89
N ALA A 16 -30.27 15.42 30.93
CA ALA A 16 -28.85 15.78 30.87
C ALA A 16 -27.99 14.78 30.06
N ILE A 17 -28.51 13.59 29.74
CA ILE A 17 -27.78 12.55 28.98
C ILE A 17 -28.08 12.63 27.46
N SER A 18 -28.98 13.51 27.02
CA SER A 18 -29.41 13.61 25.60
C SER A 18 -28.40 14.30 24.66
N GLY A 19 -27.22 14.69 25.16
CA GLY A 19 -26.39 15.73 24.51
C GLY A 19 -25.08 15.31 23.84
N CYS A 20 -24.63 14.05 23.89
CA CYS A 20 -23.39 13.67 23.20
C CYS A 20 -23.66 13.21 21.75
N SER A 21 -24.09 14.14 20.89
CA SER A 21 -24.04 13.93 19.45
C SER A 21 -22.58 14.11 18.99
N ILE A 22 -21.76 13.07 19.16
CA ILE A 22 -20.37 13.04 18.71
C ILE A 22 -20.38 13.09 17.18
N LYS A 23 -20.16 14.28 16.61
CA LYS A 23 -19.84 14.43 15.18
C LYS A 23 -18.44 13.87 14.93
N GLY A 24 -18.35 12.57 14.67
CA GLY A 24 -17.11 11.93 14.23
C GLY A 24 -16.66 12.48 12.88
N LYS A 25 -15.34 12.62 12.69
CA LYS A 25 -14.78 12.93 11.37
C LYS A 25 -15.08 11.75 10.43
N PRO A 26 -15.59 11.97 9.20
CA PRO A 26 -15.85 10.87 8.28
C PRO A 26 -14.55 10.15 7.90
N MET A 27 -14.64 8.83 7.72
CA MET A 27 -13.54 8.02 7.22
C MET A 27 -13.21 8.41 5.77
N VAL A 28 -11.94 8.72 5.51
CA VAL A 28 -11.44 9.05 4.17
C VAL A 28 -10.72 7.84 3.58
N THR A 29 -11.11 7.47 2.37
CA THR A 29 -10.52 6.36 1.65
C THR A 29 -9.51 6.87 0.61
N TYR A 30 -8.31 6.29 0.61
CA TYR A 30 -7.19 6.65 -0.25
C TYR A 30 -6.83 5.52 -1.22
N THR A 31 -6.04 5.82 -2.24
CA THR A 31 -5.57 4.83 -3.22
C THR A 31 -4.09 5.03 -3.56
N ILE A 32 -3.48 4.00 -4.14
CA ILE A 32 -2.18 4.07 -4.78
C ILE A 32 -2.44 4.27 -6.27
N SER A 33 -2.17 5.47 -6.76
CA SER A 33 -2.30 5.87 -8.15
C SER A 33 -1.12 6.77 -8.53
N PRO A 34 0.11 6.22 -8.53
CA PRO A 34 1.32 6.95 -8.87
C PRO A 34 1.24 7.49 -10.29
N ASN A 35 1.86 8.66 -10.52
CA ASN A 35 2.03 9.22 -11.85
C ASN A 35 3.16 8.50 -12.59
N ILE A 36 2.91 7.25 -12.97
CA ILE A 36 3.88 6.41 -13.67
C ILE A 36 4.04 6.98 -15.08
N LYS A 37 5.24 7.53 -15.33
CA LYS A 37 5.72 7.94 -16.64
C LYS A 37 7.02 7.18 -16.91
N ILE A 38 6.91 6.09 -17.65
CA ILE A 38 8.04 5.21 -18.00
C ILE A 38 8.18 5.19 -19.52
N SER A 39 9.36 5.56 -20.01
CA SER A 39 9.71 5.36 -21.41
C SER A 39 9.86 3.86 -21.68
N LYS A 40 9.27 3.37 -22.78
CA LYS A 40 9.38 1.97 -23.18
C LYS A 40 10.85 1.57 -23.29
N ILE A 41 11.18 0.41 -22.74
CA ILE A 41 12.49 -0.19 -22.86
C ILE A 41 12.65 -0.73 -24.28
N SER A 42 13.71 -0.30 -24.99
CA SER A 42 13.95 -0.70 -26.38
C SER A 42 14.47 -2.13 -26.52
N LYS A 43 15.25 -2.60 -25.54
CA LYS A 43 15.85 -3.95 -25.53
C LYS A 43 15.65 -4.58 -24.15
N SER A 44 14.83 -5.62 -24.08
CA SER A 44 14.63 -6.47 -22.88
C SER A 44 14.82 -7.93 -23.29
N PRO A 45 15.52 -8.77 -22.50
CA PRO A 45 15.62 -10.19 -22.78
C PRO A 45 14.26 -10.90 -22.71
N TYR A 46 13.28 -10.31 -22.01
CA TYR A 46 11.97 -10.90 -21.78
C TYR A 46 10.85 -10.35 -22.68
N ARG A 47 11.20 -9.57 -23.72
CA ARG A 47 10.22 -8.81 -24.52
C ARG A 47 9.15 -9.66 -25.21
N ASN A 48 9.46 -10.93 -25.50
CA ASN A 48 8.52 -11.87 -26.13
C ASN A 48 7.83 -12.79 -25.11
N SER A 49 8.21 -12.69 -23.83
CA SER A 49 7.70 -13.51 -22.74
C SER A 49 6.53 -12.82 -22.03
N SER A 50 5.68 -13.62 -21.42
CA SER A 50 4.57 -13.23 -20.55
C SER A 50 4.98 -13.34 -19.08
N ILE A 51 4.43 -12.45 -18.25
CA ILE A 51 4.69 -12.47 -16.81
C ILE A 51 3.39 -12.41 -16.00
N LYS A 52 3.28 -13.26 -14.98
CA LYS A 52 2.24 -13.19 -13.96
C LYS A 52 2.74 -12.43 -12.74
N ILE A 53 1.93 -11.52 -12.23
CA ILE A 53 2.24 -10.75 -11.01
C ILE A 53 1.48 -11.39 -9.86
N SER A 54 2.21 -12.08 -8.98
CA SER A 54 1.65 -12.70 -7.78
C SER A 54 1.10 -11.66 -6.81
N TYR A 55 0.19 -12.08 -5.94
CA TYR A 55 -0.34 -11.21 -4.90
C TYR A 55 0.74 -10.94 -3.83
N PRO A 56 1.12 -9.68 -3.56
CA PRO A 56 2.20 -9.38 -2.62
C PRO A 56 1.90 -9.89 -1.20
N THR A 57 2.84 -10.65 -0.62
CA THR A 57 2.76 -11.09 0.77
C THR A 57 3.25 -9.99 1.71
N ASN A 58 2.75 -9.95 2.94
CA ASN A 58 3.20 -9.02 3.98
C ASN A 58 3.82 -9.81 5.14
N ILE A 59 5.08 -9.56 5.46
CA ILE A 59 5.82 -10.31 6.50
C ILE A 59 5.17 -10.14 7.89
N LYS A 60 4.56 -8.98 8.13
CA LYS A 60 3.89 -8.66 9.40
C LYS A 60 2.43 -9.13 9.46
N GLY A 61 1.95 -9.93 8.50
CA GLY A 61 0.58 -10.45 8.49
C GLY A 61 -0.51 -9.37 8.45
N LYS A 62 -0.20 -8.19 7.91
CA LYS A 62 -1.08 -7.01 7.96
C LYS A 62 -2.34 -7.19 7.10
N SER A 63 -3.48 -6.77 7.65
CA SER A 63 -4.80 -6.83 7.00
C SER A 63 -5.06 -5.67 6.04
N SER A 64 -6.05 -5.89 5.17
CA SER A 64 -6.14 -5.41 3.80
C SER A 64 -6.03 -3.90 3.64
N SER A 65 -6.94 -3.09 4.18
CA SER A 65 -7.06 -1.67 3.83
C SER A 65 -6.50 -0.68 4.86
N SER A 66 -5.91 -1.14 5.97
CA SER A 66 -5.45 -0.25 7.03
C SER A 66 -4.26 0.62 6.60
N ILE A 67 -4.26 1.89 7.02
CA ILE A 67 -3.08 2.75 6.94
C ILE A 67 -2.37 2.71 8.29
N TYR A 68 -1.15 2.18 8.28
CA TYR A 68 -0.33 2.02 9.47
C TYR A 68 0.61 3.20 9.66
N TYR A 69 0.84 3.57 10.92
CA TYR A 69 1.87 4.53 11.32
C TYR A 69 2.64 4.02 12.54
N SER A 70 3.78 4.63 12.82
CA SER A 70 4.62 4.33 13.98
C SER A 70 5.23 5.63 14.51
N TYR A 71 5.18 5.83 15.83
CA TYR A 71 5.88 6.93 16.52
C TYR A 71 7.25 6.53 17.08
N SER A 72 7.50 5.22 17.24
CA SER A 72 8.79 4.63 17.66
C SER A 72 9.00 3.26 17.02
N ASP A 73 10.19 2.69 17.15
CA ASP A 73 10.53 1.40 16.51
C ASP A 73 9.79 0.20 17.12
N MET A 74 9.18 0.37 18.30
CA MET A 74 8.52 -0.68 19.07
C MET A 74 6.99 -0.61 19.02
N GLU A 75 6.41 0.42 18.39
CA GLU A 75 4.97 0.62 18.35
C GLU A 75 4.45 0.81 16.92
N GLU A 76 3.20 0.38 16.72
CA GLU A 76 2.48 0.56 15.47
C GLU A 76 1.02 0.88 15.77
N GLY A 77 0.48 1.86 15.05
CA GLY A 77 -0.92 2.26 15.13
C GLY A 77 -1.59 2.21 13.76
N VAL A 78 -2.92 2.31 13.77
CA VAL A 78 -3.76 2.40 12.57
C VAL A 78 -4.52 3.72 12.59
N TYR A 79 -4.56 4.41 11.46
CA TYR A 79 -5.39 5.61 11.34
C TYR A 79 -6.88 5.27 11.43
N GLN A 80 -7.59 5.93 12.33
CA GLN A 80 -9.02 5.66 12.56
C GLN A 80 -9.93 6.29 11.50
N ASN A 81 -9.53 7.43 10.92
CA ASN A 81 -10.33 8.19 9.94
C ASN A 81 -9.70 8.17 8.54
N ALA A 82 -8.79 7.23 8.28
CA ALA A 82 -8.12 7.10 6.99
C ALA A 82 -7.79 5.63 6.69
N SER A 83 -8.18 5.16 5.51
CA SER A 83 -7.91 3.79 5.04
C SER A 83 -7.55 3.80 3.56
N TRP A 84 -6.97 2.71 3.06
CA TRP A 84 -6.88 2.41 1.64
C TRP A 84 -8.26 1.93 1.12
N GLY A 85 -8.56 2.17 -0.14
CA GLY A 85 -9.83 1.72 -0.76
C GLY A 85 -9.88 0.25 -1.12
N SER A 86 -8.75 -0.43 -0.99
CA SER A 86 -8.57 -1.84 -1.27
C SER A 86 -7.34 -2.31 -0.48
N SER A 87 -6.97 -3.59 -0.58
CA SER A 87 -5.77 -4.03 0.11
C SER A 87 -4.52 -3.34 -0.43
N SER A 88 -3.55 -3.03 0.43
CA SER A 88 -2.27 -2.47 -0.03
C SER A 88 -1.61 -3.40 -1.06
N SER A 89 -1.66 -4.72 -0.84
CA SER A 89 -1.21 -5.73 -1.80
C SER A 89 -1.93 -5.64 -3.16
N GLN A 90 -3.26 -5.50 -3.19
CA GLN A 90 -4.03 -5.39 -4.43
C GLN A 90 -3.70 -4.08 -5.18
N LEU A 91 -3.58 -2.97 -4.45
CA LEU A 91 -3.18 -1.68 -4.99
C LEU A 91 -1.74 -1.70 -5.56
N LEU A 92 -0.83 -2.42 -4.90
CA LEU A 92 0.53 -2.67 -5.38
C LEU A 92 0.52 -3.52 -6.64
N THR A 93 -0.24 -4.63 -6.69
CA THR A 93 -0.39 -5.47 -7.89
C THR A 93 -0.78 -4.63 -9.10
N TYR A 94 -1.79 -3.78 -8.98
CA TYR A 94 -2.23 -2.92 -10.08
C TYR A 94 -1.17 -1.89 -10.49
N SER A 95 -0.43 -1.34 -9.54
CA SER A 95 0.66 -0.41 -9.82
C SER A 95 1.82 -1.10 -10.53
N ILE A 96 2.15 -2.34 -10.17
CA ILE A 96 3.20 -3.15 -10.79
C ILE A 96 2.81 -3.51 -12.23
N ILE A 97 1.61 -4.04 -12.44
CA ILE A 97 1.11 -4.38 -13.79
C ILE A 97 1.19 -3.16 -14.71
N ARG A 98 0.66 -2.01 -14.27
CA ARG A 98 0.71 -0.76 -15.03
C ARG A 98 2.15 -0.35 -15.36
N ALA A 99 3.07 -0.49 -14.42
CA ALA A 99 4.47 -0.16 -14.64
C ALA A 99 5.10 -1.04 -15.74
N LEU A 100 4.85 -2.35 -15.70
CA LEU A 100 5.40 -3.30 -16.66
C LEU A 100 4.79 -3.15 -18.06
N GLU A 101 3.49 -2.89 -18.13
CA GLU A 101 2.78 -2.60 -19.39
C GLU A 101 3.33 -1.33 -20.05
N GLN A 102 3.49 -0.23 -19.29
CA GLN A 102 4.07 0.99 -19.82
C GLN A 102 5.55 0.83 -20.18
N GLY A 103 6.31 0.08 -19.36
CA GLY A 103 7.73 -0.18 -19.57
C GLY A 103 8.02 -1.09 -20.76
N GLY A 104 7.07 -1.94 -21.17
CA GLY A 104 7.23 -2.85 -22.31
C GLY A 104 8.36 -3.88 -22.13
N VAL A 105 8.66 -4.26 -20.88
CA VAL A 105 9.73 -5.23 -20.56
C VAL A 105 9.34 -6.64 -20.97
N PHE A 106 8.05 -6.96 -20.84
CA PHE A 106 7.42 -8.22 -21.20
C PHE A 106 6.37 -7.97 -22.30
N LYS A 107 6.00 -9.01 -23.05
CA LYS A 107 4.92 -8.97 -24.04
C LYS A 107 3.58 -8.67 -23.38
N SER A 108 3.34 -9.25 -22.21
CA SER A 108 2.15 -9.05 -21.39
C SER A 108 2.48 -9.22 -19.92
N ALA A 109 1.84 -8.41 -19.07
CA ALA A 109 1.84 -8.57 -17.63
C ALA A 109 0.40 -8.85 -17.18
N ILE A 110 0.17 -9.95 -16.47
CA ILE A 110 -1.16 -10.40 -16.10
C ILE A 110 -1.30 -10.56 -14.59
N ASP A 111 -2.53 -10.40 -14.11
CA ASP A 111 -2.92 -10.50 -12.71
C ASP A 111 -2.87 -11.95 -12.20
N TYR A 112 -2.55 -12.13 -10.91
CA TYR A 112 -2.48 -13.41 -10.22
C TYR A 112 -3.74 -14.29 -10.36
N ARG A 113 -4.92 -13.70 -10.58
CA ARG A 113 -6.19 -14.43 -10.76
C ARG A 113 -6.29 -15.12 -12.12
N SER A 114 -5.42 -14.81 -13.07
CA SER A 114 -5.43 -15.43 -14.39
C SER A 114 -4.97 -16.87 -14.35
N VAL A 115 -5.73 -17.74 -15.04
CA VAL A 115 -5.41 -19.15 -15.27
C VAL A 115 -4.46 -19.37 -16.45
N ALA A 116 -4.04 -18.31 -17.14
CA ALA A 116 -3.12 -18.42 -18.26
C ALA A 116 -1.78 -19.01 -17.84
N ASN A 117 -1.22 -19.85 -18.72
CA ASN A 117 0.17 -20.30 -18.64
C ASN A 117 1.08 -19.13 -19.04
N VAL A 118 2.14 -18.90 -18.26
CA VAL A 118 3.06 -17.78 -18.43
C VAL A 118 4.50 -18.27 -18.38
N ASP A 119 5.41 -17.49 -18.96
CA ASP A 119 6.83 -17.83 -18.97
C ASP A 119 7.49 -17.51 -17.62
N TYR A 120 7.08 -16.40 -16.98
CA TYR A 120 7.64 -15.94 -15.71
C TYR A 120 6.56 -15.59 -14.68
N THR A 121 6.92 -15.73 -13.41
CA THR A 121 6.15 -15.22 -12.28
C THR A 121 7.00 -14.18 -11.53
N LEU A 122 6.43 -13.02 -11.22
CA LEU A 122 7.00 -12.04 -10.31
C LEU A 122 6.35 -12.18 -8.94
N GLU A 123 7.11 -12.69 -7.99
CA GLU A 123 6.72 -12.69 -6.59
C GLU A 123 7.13 -11.40 -5.90
N SER A 124 6.39 -11.02 -4.87
CA SER A 124 6.62 -9.79 -4.13
C SER A 124 6.38 -10.00 -2.65
N GLU A 125 7.36 -9.60 -1.84
CA GLU A 125 7.28 -9.66 -0.38
C GLU A 125 7.46 -8.25 0.20
N VAL A 126 6.44 -7.76 0.90
CA VAL A 126 6.40 -6.44 1.51
C VAL A 126 6.96 -6.53 2.93
N TYR A 127 8.12 -5.89 3.12
CA TYR A 127 8.82 -5.79 4.41
C TYR A 127 8.30 -4.59 5.21
N GLU A 128 8.18 -3.45 4.54
CA GLU A 128 7.76 -2.19 5.17
C GLU A 128 6.79 -1.44 4.26
N PHE A 129 5.68 -0.99 4.84
CA PHE A 129 4.67 -0.20 4.17
C PHE A 129 3.87 0.60 5.21
N TYR A 130 4.47 1.67 5.73
CA TYR A 130 3.90 2.44 6.84
C TYR A 130 4.40 3.88 6.90
N HIS A 131 3.67 4.70 7.66
CA HIS A 131 4.05 6.06 7.97
C HIS A 131 4.96 6.11 9.20
N LYS A 132 6.24 6.38 9.01
CA LYS A 132 7.19 6.60 10.11
C LYS A 132 7.13 8.06 10.54
N VAL A 133 6.74 8.29 11.78
CA VAL A 133 6.73 9.62 12.40
C VAL A 133 7.67 9.59 13.60
N ARG A 134 8.61 10.52 13.64
CA ARG A 134 9.47 10.82 14.79
C ARG A 134 9.39 12.32 15.03
N LYS A 135 10.00 12.82 16.10
CA LYS A 135 9.90 14.23 16.52
C LYS A 135 10.05 15.23 15.36
N ASP A 136 11.10 15.07 14.55
CA ASP A 136 11.45 16.01 13.47
C ASP A 136 11.37 15.35 12.07
N ILE A 137 10.86 14.12 11.98
CA ILE A 137 10.89 13.32 10.77
C ILE A 137 9.51 12.71 10.51
N SER A 138 9.01 12.86 9.29
CA SER A 138 7.79 12.21 8.84
C SER A 138 8.02 11.62 7.44
N LEU A 139 8.00 10.29 7.33
CA LEU A 139 8.40 9.53 6.14
C LEU A 139 7.35 8.50 5.76
N SER A 140 7.08 8.36 4.46
CA SER A 140 6.56 7.12 3.91
C SER A 140 7.70 6.13 3.70
N VAL A 141 7.61 4.96 4.34
CA VAL A 141 8.59 3.88 4.22
C VAL A 141 7.98 2.76 3.40
N VAL A 142 8.59 2.46 2.26
CA VAL A 142 8.19 1.38 1.34
C VAL A 142 9.39 0.49 1.09
N SER A 143 9.30 -0.78 1.48
CA SER A 143 10.36 -1.77 1.32
C SER A 143 9.77 -3.09 0.81
N ILE A 144 10.16 -3.48 -0.41
CA ILE A 144 9.58 -4.63 -1.12
C ILE A 144 10.70 -5.42 -1.79
N ARG A 145 10.72 -6.74 -1.58
CA ARG A 145 11.54 -7.67 -2.36
C ARG A 145 10.74 -8.21 -3.53
N PHE A 146 11.39 -8.29 -4.69
CA PHE A 146 10.87 -8.92 -5.88
C PHE A 146 11.74 -10.10 -6.27
N ASP A 147 11.09 -11.21 -6.57
CA ASP A 147 11.71 -12.44 -7.02
C ASP A 147 11.11 -12.82 -8.38
N LEU A 148 11.94 -12.87 -9.42
CA LEU A 148 11.55 -13.29 -10.76
C LEU A 148 11.82 -14.79 -10.89
N ILE A 149 10.78 -15.57 -11.13
CA ILE A 149 10.82 -17.03 -11.18
C ILE A 149 10.50 -17.50 -12.60
N ASP A 150 11.30 -18.42 -13.14
CA ASP A 150 10.97 -19.13 -14.37
C ASP A 150 9.83 -20.12 -14.09
N SER A 151 8.72 -19.98 -14.80
CA SER A 151 7.51 -20.76 -14.48
C SER A 151 7.58 -22.21 -14.99
N SER A 152 8.53 -22.53 -15.87
CA SER A 152 8.74 -23.89 -16.36
C SER A 152 9.64 -24.71 -15.44
N THR A 153 10.68 -24.09 -14.88
CA THR A 153 11.65 -24.77 -14.00
C THR A 153 11.41 -24.51 -12.51
N ASN A 154 10.61 -23.51 -12.16
CA ASN A 154 10.46 -22.95 -10.81
C ASN A 154 11.78 -22.41 -10.23
N GLU A 155 12.76 -22.07 -11.07
CA GLU A 155 14.03 -21.54 -10.63
C GLU A 155 13.98 -20.02 -10.42
N LEU A 156 14.67 -19.55 -9.37
CA LEU A 156 14.87 -18.14 -9.12
C LEU A 156 15.83 -17.55 -10.16
N VAL A 157 15.31 -16.70 -11.03
CA VAL A 157 16.09 -16.01 -12.07
C VAL A 157 16.79 -14.79 -11.46
N LYS A 158 16.05 -13.94 -10.73
CA LYS A 158 16.57 -12.70 -10.14
C LYS A 158 15.87 -12.38 -8.83
N SER A 159 16.60 -11.88 -7.85
CA SER A 159 16.05 -11.35 -6.61
C SER A 159 16.58 -9.95 -6.34
N LYS A 160 15.70 -9.04 -5.91
CA LYS A 160 16.12 -7.70 -5.44
C LYS A 160 15.15 -7.08 -4.46
N LYS A 161 15.67 -6.54 -3.36
CA LYS A 161 14.94 -5.66 -2.45
C LYS A 161 15.12 -4.20 -2.83
N PHE A 162 14.02 -3.47 -2.87
CA PHE A 162 13.98 -2.02 -3.04
C PHE A 162 13.44 -1.38 -1.76
N THR A 163 14.05 -0.28 -1.34
CA THR A 163 13.64 0.47 -0.16
C THR A 163 13.63 1.95 -0.49
N TYR A 164 12.54 2.62 -0.14
CA TYR A 164 12.34 4.05 -0.33
C TYR A 164 11.81 4.66 0.97
N GLU A 165 12.47 5.73 1.41
CA GLU A 165 11.99 6.62 2.46
C GLU A 165 11.73 7.99 1.84
N ILE A 166 10.47 8.42 1.83
CA ILE A 166 10.07 9.69 1.19
C ILE A 166 9.45 10.58 2.25
N SER A 167 10.00 11.78 2.45
CA SER A 167 9.42 12.80 3.33
C SER A 167 7.98 13.11 2.96
N THR A 168 7.13 13.24 3.97
CA THR A 168 5.76 13.68 3.81
C THR A 168 5.71 15.21 3.79
N ASP A 169 4.71 15.77 3.10
CA ASP A 169 4.49 17.22 3.14
C ASP A 169 3.74 17.63 4.42
N THR A 170 3.05 16.67 5.06
CA THR A 170 2.28 16.81 6.30
C THR A 170 2.35 15.51 7.10
N THR A 171 2.32 15.60 8.43
CA THR A 171 2.41 14.44 9.35
C THR A 171 1.11 13.63 9.47
N ASP A 172 0.14 13.85 8.58
CA ASP A 172 -1.14 13.14 8.56
C ASP A 172 -1.20 12.03 7.49
N ALA A 173 -2.29 11.27 7.47
CA ALA A 173 -2.50 10.20 6.49
C ALA A 173 -2.45 10.71 5.04
N LYS A 174 -2.88 11.95 4.79
CA LYS A 174 -2.86 12.56 3.45
C LYS A 174 -1.42 12.79 2.98
N GLY A 175 -0.56 13.33 3.85
CA GLY A 175 0.87 13.52 3.57
C GLY A 175 1.58 12.18 3.35
N TYR A 176 1.27 11.17 4.16
CA TYR A 176 1.75 9.80 3.94
C TYR A 176 1.34 9.26 2.58
N VAL A 177 0.05 9.32 2.21
CA VAL A 177 -0.45 8.79 0.93
C VAL A 177 0.24 9.45 -0.26
N LYS A 178 0.44 10.77 -0.22
CA LYS A 178 1.19 11.49 -1.27
C LYS A 178 2.63 11.00 -1.37
N ALA A 179 3.32 10.86 -0.24
CA ALA A 179 4.69 10.37 -0.20
C ALA A 179 4.79 8.91 -0.67
N THR A 180 3.84 8.05 -0.32
CA THR A 180 3.75 6.67 -0.80
C THR A 180 3.57 6.62 -2.31
N ASN A 181 2.73 7.46 -2.89
CA ASN A 181 2.59 7.53 -4.35
C ASN A 181 3.92 7.92 -5.04
N ARG A 182 4.69 8.85 -4.45
CA ARG A 182 6.06 9.18 -4.94
C ARG A 182 7.02 7.99 -4.79
N ALA A 183 6.94 7.23 -3.70
CA ALA A 183 7.75 6.04 -3.47
C ALA A 183 7.44 4.96 -4.52
N ILE A 184 6.16 4.66 -4.75
CA ILE A 184 5.74 3.68 -5.77
C ILE A 184 6.10 4.14 -7.18
N GLU A 185 6.02 5.43 -7.49
CA GLU A 185 6.47 5.97 -8.77
C GLU A 185 7.97 5.70 -9.03
N ARG A 186 8.82 5.90 -8.00
CA ARG A 186 10.26 5.56 -8.09
C ARG A 186 10.46 4.05 -8.22
N LEU A 187 9.78 3.27 -7.39
CA LEU A 187 9.80 1.80 -7.43
C LEU A 187 9.43 1.28 -8.82
N SER A 188 8.35 1.78 -9.43
CA SER A 188 7.89 1.35 -10.76
C SER A 188 8.96 1.55 -11.82
N ARG A 189 9.66 2.69 -11.82
CA ARG A 189 10.77 2.95 -12.74
C ARG A 189 11.94 2.00 -12.51
N ASP A 190 12.33 1.80 -11.26
CA ASP A 190 13.51 1.01 -10.91
C ASP A 190 13.26 -0.48 -11.11
N LEU A 191 12.04 -0.95 -10.86
CA LEU A 191 11.59 -2.31 -11.15
C LEU A 191 11.68 -2.61 -12.65
N VAL A 192 11.12 -1.73 -13.50
CA VAL A 192 11.21 -1.87 -14.96
C VAL A 192 12.67 -1.90 -15.44
N LYS A 193 13.50 -0.97 -14.95
CA LYS A 193 14.92 -0.92 -15.30
C LYS A 193 15.67 -2.17 -14.84
N TRP A 194 15.35 -2.68 -13.66
CA TRP A 194 15.98 -3.88 -13.11
C TRP A 194 15.59 -5.12 -13.93
N LEU A 195 14.31 -5.31 -14.23
CA LEU A 195 13.83 -6.44 -15.05
C LEU A 195 14.36 -6.38 -16.47
N ALA A 196 14.57 -5.19 -17.04
CA ALA A 196 15.13 -5.03 -18.39
C ALA A 196 16.59 -5.48 -18.53
N ARG A 197 17.35 -5.56 -17.42
CA ARG A 197 18.75 -6.00 -17.45
C ARG A 197 18.82 -7.52 -17.52
N ARG A 198 19.81 -8.04 -18.26
CA ARG A 198 20.21 -9.44 -18.13
C ARG A 198 20.69 -9.72 -16.71
#